data_AF-A0A7H8S4M0-F1
#
_entry.id   AF-A0A7H8S4M0-F1
#
_cell.length_a   1.000
_cell.length_b   1.000
_cell.length_c   1.000
_cell.angle_alpha   90.00
_cell.angle_beta   90.00
_cell.angle_gamma   90.00
#
_symmetry.space_group_name_H-M   'P 1'
#
loop_
_entity.id
_entity.type
_entity.pdbx_description
1 polymer ?
#
loop_
_entity_poly.entity_id
_entity_poly.type
_entity_poly.pdbx_seq_one_letter_code
_entity_poly.pdbx_strand_id
1 'polypeptide(L)' 'MSFFDFNANKGVTIMFMHEKVKCESCQGFLSRDDALFDEQSEVFFCDDGCFEDWADDHFEAIMQQYKRVHVDAG' A
#
# COMPACT_ATOMS: atom_id res chain seq x y z
N MET A 1 -47.97 12.31 -1.14
CA MET A 1 -47.43 12.60 -2.48
C MET A 1 -45.91 12.49 -2.37
N SER A 2 -45.37 11.36 -2.83
CA SER A 2 -43.95 11.02 -2.72
C SER A 2 -43.14 11.81 -3.74
N PHE A 3 -42.23 12.65 -3.28
CA PHE A 3 -41.25 13.37 -4.09
C PHE A 3 -39.85 12.82 -3.76
N PHE A 4 -39.53 11.67 -4.32
CA PHE A 4 -38.13 11.24 -4.43
C PHE A 4 -37.90 10.78 -5.86
N ASP A 5 -37.45 11.72 -6.68
CA ASP A 5 -36.92 11.48 -8.01
C ASP A 5 -35.67 10.59 -7.88
N PHE A 6 -35.87 9.30 -8.11
CA PHE A 6 -34.82 8.29 -8.16
C PHE A 6 -34.15 8.32 -9.54
N ASN A 7 -33.52 9.43 -9.91
CA ASN A 7 -32.79 9.49 -11.19
C ASN A 7 -31.70 10.56 -11.19
N ALA A 8 -30.49 10.17 -10.76
CA ALA A 8 -29.19 10.63 -11.27
C ALA A 8 -28.08 10.36 -10.23
N ASN A 9 -27.51 9.16 -10.24
CA ASN A 9 -26.08 8.93 -9.97
C ASN A 9 -25.74 7.44 -10.06
N LYS A 10 -25.76 6.89 -11.28
CA LYS A 10 -25.08 5.63 -11.61
C LYS A 10 -23.74 5.88 -12.34
N GLY A 11 -23.19 7.09 -12.22
CA GLY A 11 -22.04 7.55 -13.01
C GLY A 11 -20.81 7.98 -12.21
N VAL A 12 -20.86 7.97 -10.87
CA VAL A 12 -19.75 8.46 -10.02
C VAL A 12 -19.54 7.52 -8.84
N THR A 13 -19.16 6.26 -9.09
CA THR A 13 -18.80 5.33 -8.00
C THR A 13 -17.66 4.38 -8.38
N ILE A 14 -17.04 4.49 -9.56
CA ILE A 14 -16.09 3.45 -10.02
C ILE A 14 -14.89 4.01 -10.80
N MET A 15 -14.39 5.20 -10.48
CA MET A 15 -13.17 5.72 -11.13
C MET A 15 -11.90 5.66 -10.26
N PHE A 16 -11.97 5.11 -9.04
CA PHE A 16 -10.83 5.06 -8.12
C PHE A 16 -10.44 3.66 -7.62
N MET A 17 -11.00 2.57 -8.17
CA MET A 17 -10.74 1.19 -7.68
C MET A 17 -9.72 0.40 -8.52
N HIS A 18 -8.95 1.04 -9.39
CA HIS A 18 -7.99 0.34 -10.27
C HIS A 18 -6.61 1.00 -10.31
N GLU A 19 -6.17 1.60 -9.22
CA GLU A 19 -4.74 1.89 -9.08
C GLU A 19 -4.01 0.57 -8.88
N LYS A 20 -3.25 0.15 -9.90
CA LYS A 20 -2.36 -1.00 -9.80
C LYS A 20 -1.02 -0.54 -9.27
N VAL A 21 -0.58 -1.16 -8.18
CA VAL A 21 0.74 -0.95 -7.61
C VAL A 21 1.65 -2.10 -7.98
N LYS A 22 2.96 -1.81 -7.98
CA LYS A 22 4.00 -2.79 -8.29
C LYS A 22 4.62 -3.26 -6.99
N CYS A 23 4.70 -4.57 -6.85
CA CYS A 23 5.33 -5.26 -5.74
C CYS A 23 6.86 -5.13 -5.86
N GLU A 24 7.54 -4.59 -4.85
CA GLU A 24 8.98 -4.31 -4.96
C GLU A 24 9.82 -5.59 -5.00
N SER A 25 9.38 -6.64 -4.30
CA SER A 25 10.08 -7.93 -4.29
C SER A 25 9.93 -8.69 -5.61
N CYS A 26 8.72 -9.16 -5.93
CA CYS A 26 8.51 -10.04 -7.10
C CYS A 26 8.19 -9.29 -8.40
N GLN A 27 8.11 -7.95 -8.37
CA GLN A 27 7.80 -7.10 -9.52
C GLN A 27 6.40 -7.34 -10.14
N GLY A 28 5.53 -8.06 -9.42
CA GLY A 28 4.13 -8.31 -9.79
C GLY A 28 3.25 -7.06 -9.67
N PHE A 29 2.15 -7.03 -10.41
CA PHE A 29 1.15 -5.95 -10.35
C PHE A 29 -0.10 -6.43 -9.63
N LEU A 30 -0.54 -5.68 -8.63
CA LEU A 30 -1.73 -5.98 -7.85
C LEU A 30 -2.56 -4.70 -7.62
N SER A 31 -3.81 -4.88 -7.19
CA SER A 31 -4.64 -3.75 -6.80
C SER A 31 -4.05 -3.07 -5.57
N ARG A 32 -4.05 -1.74 -5.53
CA ARG A 32 -3.58 -0.98 -4.36
C ARG A 32 -4.31 -1.36 -3.08
N ASP A 33 -5.60 -1.68 -3.17
CA ASP A 33 -6.43 -2.08 -2.03
C ASP A 33 -6.04 -3.46 -1.45
N ASP A 34 -5.40 -4.31 -2.26
CA ASP A 34 -4.96 -5.66 -1.88
C ASP A 34 -3.46 -5.71 -1.55
N ALA A 35 -2.75 -4.58 -1.67
CA ALA A 35 -1.31 -4.52 -1.47
C ALA A 35 -0.95 -4.14 -0.03
N LEU A 36 0.08 -4.77 0.50
CA LEU A 36 0.73 -4.33 1.73
C LEU A 36 1.59 -3.11 1.42
N PHE A 37 1.47 -2.06 2.22
CA PHE A 37 2.25 -0.83 2.06
C PHE A 37 3.15 -0.63 3.27
N ASP A 38 4.46 -0.52 3.04
CA ASP A 38 5.41 -0.09 4.07
C ASP A 38 5.60 1.43 3.98
N GLU A 39 5.08 2.15 4.97
CA GLU A 39 5.17 3.61 5.04
C GLU A 39 6.61 4.11 5.22
N GLN A 40 7.48 3.31 5.84
CA GLN A 40 8.86 3.71 6.14
C GLN A 40 9.72 3.79 4.88
N SER A 41 9.51 2.83 3.97
CA SER A 41 10.29 2.71 2.74
C SER A 41 9.49 3.10 1.49
N GLU A 42 8.23 3.50 1.66
CA GLU A 42 7.28 3.91 0.62
C GLU A 42 7.12 2.88 -0.52
N VAL A 43 7.11 1.59 -0.16
CA VAL A 43 7.06 0.45 -1.11
C VAL A 43 5.81 -0.41 -0.89
N PHE A 44 5.41 -1.10 -1.96
CA PHE A 44 4.25 -2.00 -1.96
C PHE A 44 4.68 -3.46 -2.09
N PHE A 45 3.93 -4.35 -1.45
CA PHE A 45 4.13 -5.79 -1.48
C PHE A 45 2.84 -6.55 -1.74
N CYS A 46 3.02 -7.74 -2.28
CA CYS A 46 1.95 -8.64 -2.68
C CYS A 46 1.32 -9.35 -1.50
N ASP A 47 2.18 -9.77 -0.57
CA ASP A 47 1.88 -10.57 0.61
C ASP A 47 3.04 -10.46 1.61
N ASP A 48 2.85 -11.06 2.79
CA ASP A 48 3.84 -11.08 3.85
C ASP A 48 5.15 -11.76 3.41
N GLY A 49 5.08 -12.77 2.54
CA GLY A 49 6.27 -13.45 2.02
C GLY A 49 7.15 -12.54 1.17
N CYS A 50 6.55 -11.78 0.24
CA CYS A 50 7.27 -10.78 -0.55
C CYS A 50 7.87 -9.68 0.32
N PHE A 51 7.18 -9.30 1.40
CA PHE A 51 7.67 -8.33 2.36
C PHE A 51 8.86 -8.87 3.15
N GLU A 52 8.75 -10.09 3.71
CA GLU A 52 9.82 -10.75 4.46
C GLU A 52 11.09 -10.94 3.61
N ASP A 53 10.94 -11.46 2.38
CA ASP A 53 12.06 -11.64 1.45
C ASP A 53 12.78 -10.31 1.17
N TRP A 54 12.02 -9.23 0.93
CA TRP A 54 12.59 -7.91 0.70
C TRP A 54 13.25 -7.33 1.96
N ALA A 55 12.62 -7.54 3.12
CA ALA A 55 13.11 -7.04 4.41
C ALA A 55 14.41 -7.73 4.83
N ASP A 56 14.57 -9.02 4.53
CA ASP A 56 15.82 -9.74 4.76
C ASP A 56 16.96 -9.18 3.89
N ASP A 57 16.70 -8.92 2.61
CA ASP A 57 17.67 -8.32 1.70
C ASP A 57 18.04 -6.87 2.10
N HIS A 58 17.12 -6.14 2.74
CA HIS A 58 17.29 -4.74 3.13
C HIS A 58 17.46 -4.55 4.65
N PHE A 59 17.74 -5.64 5.37
CA PHE A 59 17.74 -5.68 6.83
C PHE A 59 18.66 -4.62 7.46
N GLU A 60 19.86 -4.43 6.91
CA GLU A 60 20.80 -3.42 7.42
C GLU A 60 20.27 -1.99 7.28
N ALA A 61 19.60 -1.67 6.17
CA ALA A 61 19.03 -0.35 5.93
C ALA A 61 17.85 -0.07 6.85
N ILE A 62 16.96 -1.06 7.02
CA ILE A 62 15.83 -1.01 7.95
C ILE A 62 16.33 -0.80 9.39
N MET A 63 17.36 -1.55 9.81
CA MET A 63 17.96 -1.40 11.13
C MET A 63 18.58 -0.02 11.35
N GLN A 64 19.21 0.58 10.33
CA GLN A 64 19.74 1.94 10.43
C GLN A 64 18.63 3.01 10.53
N GLN A 65 17.52 2.84 9.80
CA GLN A 65 16.34 3.70 9.96
C GLN A 65 15.77 3.58 11.38
N TYR A 66 15.59 2.36 11.87
CA TYR A 66 15.05 2.11 13.21
C TYR A 66 15.93 2.71 14.32
N LYS A 67 17.26 2.60 14.18
CA LYS A 67 18.23 3.24 15.07
C LYS A 67 18.10 4.77 15.05
N ARG A 68 17.93 5.40 13.89
CA ARG A 68 17.76 6.86 13.81
C ARG A 68 16.49 7.33 14.52
N VAL A 69 15.38 6.63 14.34
CA VAL A 69 14.12 6.96 15.01
C VAL A 69 14.24 6.81 16.54
N HIS A 70 14.97 5.81 17.02
CA HIS A 70 15.12 5.55 18.46
C HIS A 70 16.20 6.39 19.16
N VAL A 71 17.14 6.99 18.42
CA VAL A 71 18.16 7.88 19.02
C VAL A 71 17.60 9.27 19.33
N ASP A 72 16.53 9.71 18.65
CA ASP A 72 15.90 11.02 18.88
C ASP A 72 14.76 10.99 19.93
N ALA A 73 14.47 9.81 20.50
CA ALA A 73 13.47 9.61 21.56
C ALA A 73 14.09 9.44 22.97
N GLY A 74 15.41 9.65 23.09
CA GLY A 74 16.17 9.54 24.34
C GLY A 74 16.52 10.90 24.94
#